data_AF-A0A4Q3SH69-F1
#
_entry.id   AF-A0A4Q3SH69-F1
#
_cell.length_a   1.000
_cell.length_b   1.000
_cell.length_c   1.000
_cell.angle_alpha   90.00
_cell.angle_beta   90.00
_cell.angle_gamma   90.00
#
_symmetry.space_group_name_H-M   'P 1'
#
loop_
_entity.id
_entity.type
_entity.pdbx_description
1 polymer ?
#
loop_
_entity_poly.entity_id
_entity_poly.type
_entity_poly.pdbx_seq_one_letter_code
_entity_poly.pdbx_strand_id
1 'polypeptide(L)'
;MYANCSTTAQRGALDWWKKFRDATLPVFTELYESVATGNEAKKSIDSNSKADYREKLEVELKELRESELWQAGKTVRSLRPENQKAEETTKVSAN
;
A
#
# COMPACT_ATOMS: atom_id res chain seq x y z
N MET A 1 -9.00 19.57 2.61
CA MET A 1 -8.28 18.79 1.58
C MET A 1 -8.66 19.25 0.16
N TYR A 2 -9.87 19.00 -0.35
CA TYR A 2 -10.22 19.34 -1.75
C TYR A 2 -10.08 20.83 -2.10
N ALA A 3 -10.39 21.73 -1.18
CA ALA A 3 -10.25 23.17 -1.39
C ALA A 3 -8.80 23.62 -1.68
N ASN A 4 -7.79 22.81 -1.36
CA ASN A 4 -6.38 23.11 -1.59
C ASN A 4 -5.86 22.53 -2.94
N CYS A 5 -6.73 21.86 -3.70
CA CYS A 5 -6.40 21.30 -5.01
C CYS A 5 -6.84 22.23 -6.14
N SER A 6 -6.30 22.06 -7.34
CA SER A 6 -6.77 22.78 -8.53
C SER A 6 -8.23 22.44 -8.85
N THR A 7 -8.92 23.34 -9.55
CA THR A 7 -10.32 23.14 -9.96
C THR A 7 -10.53 21.83 -10.75
N THR A 8 -9.57 21.44 -11.59
CA THR A 8 -9.62 20.17 -12.33
C THR A 8 -9.63 18.96 -11.40
N ALA A 9 -8.75 18.94 -10.40
CA ALA A 9 -8.70 17.86 -9.42
C ALA A 9 -9.95 17.83 -8.52
N GLN A 10 -10.47 19.01 -8.15
CA GLN A 10 -11.72 19.13 -7.39
C GLN A 10 -12.91 18.54 -8.16
N ARG A 11 -13.05 18.86 -9.46
CA ARG A 11 -14.12 18.28 -10.27
C ARG A 11 -13.99 16.77 -10.42
N GLY A 12 -12.81 16.28 -10.77
CA GLY A 12 -12.55 14.84 -10.84
C GLY A 12 -12.96 14.12 -9.56
N ALA A 13 -12.59 14.65 -8.38
CA ALA A 13 -13.00 14.07 -7.12
C ALA A 13 -14.52 14.11 -6.91
N LEU A 14 -15.16 15.27 -7.08
CA LEU A 14 -16.59 15.46 -6.82
C LEU A 14 -17.49 14.68 -7.79
N ASP A 15 -17.06 14.47 -9.03
CA ASP A 15 -17.81 13.75 -10.05
C ASP A 15 -17.74 12.23 -9.87
N TRP A 16 -16.64 11.71 -9.31
CA TRP A 16 -16.38 10.27 -9.28
C TRP A 16 -16.50 9.61 -7.91
N TRP A 17 -16.33 10.33 -6.80
CA TRP A 17 -16.23 9.70 -5.47
C TRP A 17 -17.46 8.84 -5.11
N LYS A 18 -18.67 9.24 -5.50
CA LYS A 18 -19.89 8.45 -5.25
C LYS A 18 -19.86 7.13 -6.02
N LYS A 19 -19.38 7.13 -7.26
CA LYS A 19 -19.29 5.93 -8.10
C LYS A 19 -18.31 4.92 -7.52
N PHE A 20 -17.13 5.38 -7.10
CA PHE A 20 -16.15 4.52 -6.44
C PHE A 20 -16.65 4.01 -5.09
N ARG A 21 -17.29 4.87 -4.29
CA ARG A 21 -17.93 4.45 -3.04
C ARG A 21 -18.97 3.35 -3.31
N ASP A 22 -19.90 3.56 -4.22
CA ASP A 22 -20.99 2.60 -4.45
C ASP A 22 -20.46 1.27 -5.02
N ALA A 23 -19.38 1.30 -5.81
CA ALA A 23 -18.72 0.09 -6.29
C ALA A 23 -17.97 -0.69 -5.18
N THR A 24 -17.43 0.01 -4.18
CA THR A 24 -16.60 -0.61 -3.11
C THR A 24 -17.39 -0.89 -1.83
N LEU A 25 -18.50 -0.20 -1.60
CA LEU A 25 -19.32 -0.31 -0.40
C LEU A 25 -19.81 -1.75 -0.12
N PRO A 26 -20.27 -2.54 -1.11
CA PRO A 26 -20.67 -3.93 -0.84
C PRO A 26 -19.52 -4.78 -0.30
N VAL A 27 -18.31 -4.60 -0.84
CA VAL A 27 -17.11 -5.33 -0.40
C VAL A 27 -16.75 -4.96 1.05
N PHE A 28 -16.84 -3.66 1.40
CA PHE A 28 -16.61 -3.25 2.78
C PHE A 28 -17.68 -3.75 3.74
N THR A 29 -18.94 -3.80 3.29
CA THR A 29 -20.05 -4.32 4.11
C THR A 29 -19.83 -5.79 4.44
N GLU A 30 -19.51 -6.61 3.44
CA GLU A 30 -19.15 -8.02 3.61
C GLU A 30 -17.94 -8.19 4.54
N LEU A 31 -16.89 -7.39 4.36
CA LEU A 31 -15.70 -7.41 5.22
C LEU A 31 -16.07 -7.12 6.68
N TYR A 32 -16.84 -6.06 6.94
CA TYR A 32 -17.22 -5.69 8.30
C TYR A 32 -18.12 -6.74 8.96
N GLU A 33 -19.06 -7.33 8.22
CA GLU A 33 -19.88 -8.43 8.71
C GLU A 33 -19.03 -9.67 9.05
N SER A 34 -18.08 -10.04 8.18
CA SER A 34 -17.16 -11.16 8.42
C SER A 34 -16.27 -10.95 9.65
N VAL A 35 -15.82 -9.71 9.88
CA VAL A 35 -15.06 -9.34 11.08
C VAL A 35 -15.96 -9.41 12.33
N ALA A 36 -17.15 -8.80 12.28
CA ALA A 36 -18.07 -8.73 13.42
C ALA A 36 -18.55 -10.12 13.86
N THR A 37 -18.72 -11.05 12.92
CA THR A 37 -19.10 -12.45 13.17
C THR A 37 -17.92 -13.33 13.62
N GLY A 38 -16.70 -12.81 13.65
CA GLY A 38 -15.49 -13.54 14.05
C GLY A 38 -14.94 -14.49 12.97
N ASN A 39 -15.51 -14.47 11.75
CA ASN A 39 -15.08 -15.33 10.65
C ASN A 39 -13.64 -15.04 10.22
N GLU A 40 -13.25 -13.76 10.11
CA GLU A 40 -11.86 -13.39 9.76
C GLU A 40 -10.85 -13.83 10.83
N ALA A 41 -11.23 -13.76 12.11
CA ALA A 41 -10.38 -14.24 13.21
C ALA A 41 -10.21 -15.77 13.14
N LYS A 42 -11.30 -16.50 12.89
CA LYS A 42 -11.26 -17.95 12.69
C LYS A 42 -10.37 -18.34 11.51
N LYS A 43 -10.56 -17.72 10.33
CA LYS A 43 -9.71 -17.95 9.13
C LYS A 43 -8.23 -17.75 9.44
N SER A 44 -7.92 -16.70 10.20
CA SER A 44 -6.55 -16.39 10.61
C SER A 44 -5.98 -17.48 11.52
N ILE A 45 -6.72 -17.90 12.56
CA ILE A 45 -6.29 -18.98 13.47
C ILE A 45 -6.09 -20.29 12.70
N ASP A 46 -7.10 -20.70 11.93
CA ASP A 46 -7.10 -21.94 11.16
C ASP A 46 -5.94 -21.98 10.16
N SER A 47 -5.58 -20.85 9.54
CA SER A 47 -4.46 -20.78 8.60
C SER A 47 -3.11 -20.82 9.33
N ASN A 48 -2.94 -20.06 10.41
CA ASN A 48 -1.70 -20.01 11.19
C ASN A 48 -1.38 -21.36 11.88
N SER A 49 -2.39 -22.18 12.19
CA SER A 49 -2.19 -23.49 12.81
C SER A 49 -1.71 -24.58 11.85
N LYS A 50 -1.60 -24.31 10.54
CA LYS A 50 -1.09 -25.29 9.56
C LYS A 50 0.42 -25.41 9.66
N ALA A 51 0.93 -26.63 9.58
CA ALA A 51 2.38 -26.91 9.67
C ALA A 51 3.19 -26.23 8.56
N ASP A 52 2.60 -26.04 7.38
CA ASP A 52 3.21 -25.43 6.19
C ASP A 52 2.87 -23.94 6.02
N TYR A 53 2.22 -23.31 7.00
CA TYR A 53 1.71 -21.94 6.90
C TYR A 53 2.80 -20.95 6.50
N ARG A 54 3.98 -21.03 7.15
CA ARG A 54 5.06 -20.07 6.94
C ARG A 54 5.62 -20.13 5.52
N GLU A 55 5.78 -21.33 4.97
CA GLU A 55 6.28 -21.51 3.60
C GLU A 55 5.30 -20.92 2.59
N LYS A 56 4.00 -21.19 2.75
CA LYS A 56 2.95 -20.63 1.87
C LYS A 56 2.83 -19.11 1.99
N LEU A 57 2.90 -18.58 3.22
CA LEU A 57 2.89 -17.13 3.44
C LEU A 57 4.09 -16.45 2.75
N GLU A 58 5.28 -17.04 2.79
CA GLU A 58 6.44 -16.47 2.10
C GLU A 58 6.27 -16.44 0.57
N VAL A 59 5.51 -17.39 -0.01
CA VAL A 59 5.16 -17.35 -1.44
C VAL A 59 4.25 -16.15 -1.75
N GLU A 60 3.17 -15.95 -0.98
CA GLU A 60 2.25 -14.82 -1.15
C GLU A 60 2.96 -13.47 -0.95
N LEU A 61 3.81 -13.38 0.09
CA LEU A 61 4.60 -12.16 0.37
C LEU A 61 5.65 -11.89 -0.70
N LYS A 62 6.24 -12.95 -1.28
CA LYS A 62 7.19 -12.81 -2.39
C LYS A 62 6.50 -12.24 -3.63
N GLU A 63 5.31 -12.74 -3.98
CA GLU A 63 4.52 -12.20 -5.09
C GLU A 63 4.27 -10.70 -4.93
N LEU A 64 3.82 -10.26 -3.75
CA LEU A 64 3.59 -8.84 -3.47
C LEU A 64 4.87 -8.01 -3.58
N ARG A 65 6.00 -8.53 -3.07
CA ARG A 65 7.31 -7.87 -3.10
C ARG A 65 7.87 -7.76 -4.52
N GLU A 66 7.59 -8.74 -5.36
CA GLU A 66 8.04 -8.80 -6.75
C GLU A 66 7.13 -8.02 -7.70
N SER A 67 5.96 -7.57 -7.25
CA SER A 67 5.09 -6.68 -8.03
C SER A 67 5.81 -5.41 -8.49
N GLU A 68 5.48 -4.96 -9.70
CA GLU A 68 6.10 -3.78 -10.32
C GLU A 68 5.95 -2.53 -9.45
N LEU A 69 4.77 -2.34 -8.85
CA LEU A 69 4.49 -1.20 -7.96
C LEU A 69 5.43 -1.19 -6.76
N TRP A 70 5.72 -2.36 -6.18
CA TRP A 70 6.62 -2.48 -5.04
C TRP A 70 8.07 -2.20 -5.44
N GLN A 71 8.54 -2.79 -6.54
CA GLN A 71 9.91 -2.60 -7.04
C GLN A 71 10.17 -1.13 -7.43
N ALA A 72 9.27 -0.53 -8.21
CA ALA A 72 9.36 0.88 -8.58
C ALA A 72 9.33 1.78 -7.34
N GLY A 73 8.42 1.52 -6.41
CA GLY A 73 8.33 2.25 -5.15
C GLY A 73 9.60 2.15 -4.31
N LYS A 74 10.23 0.96 -4.25
CA LYS A 74 11.50 0.76 -3.53
C LYS A 74 12.60 1.64 -4.11
N THR A 75 12.76 1.64 -5.43
CA THR A 75 13.77 2.45 -6.13
C THR A 75 13.51 3.95 -5.95
N VAL A 76 12.28 4.42 -6.17
CA VAL A 76 11.95 5.84 -6.00
C VAL A 76 12.16 6.30 -4.56
N ARG A 77 11.81 5.47 -3.57
CA ARG A 77 12.06 5.79 -2.15
C ARG A 77 13.54 5.82 -1.82
N SER A 78 14.37 4.95 -2.40
CA SER A 78 15.81 5.00 -2.14
C SER A 78 16.42 6.29 -2.67
N LEU A 79 15.93 6.84 -3.78
CA LEU A 79 16.41 8.10 -4.36
C LEU A 79 16.12 9.37 -3.54
N ARG A 80 15.31 9.28 -2.48
CA ARG A 80 14.99 10.46 -1.67
C ARG A 80 16.22 10.94 -0.90
N PRO A 81 16.44 12.27 -0.77
CA PRO A 81 17.65 12.82 -0.16
C PRO A 81 17.96 12.27 1.24
N GLU A 82 16.95 12.03 2.07
CA GLU A 82 17.10 11.49 3.42
C GLU A 82 17.60 10.03 3.47
N ASN A 83 17.48 9.30 2.35
CA ASN A 83 17.91 7.91 2.22
C ASN A 83 19.23 7.77 1.44
N GLN A 84 19.75 8.87 0.89
CA GLN A 84 21.07 8.91 0.29
C GLN A 84 22.11 9.00 1.41
N LYS A 85 23.18 8.20 1.33
CA LYS A 85 24.34 8.43 2.20
C LYS A 85 24.86 9.82 1.86
N ALA A 86 25.15 10.63 2.89
CA ALA A 86 25.81 11.91 2.70
C ALA A 86 27.20 11.65 2.10
N GLU A 87 27.34 11.75 0.78
CA GLU A 87 28.64 11.79 0.15
C GLU A 87 29.27 13.16 0.45
N GLU A 88 30.49 13.11 0.96
CA GLU A 88 31.33 14.24 1.35
C GLU A 88 31.50 15.25 0.21
N THR A 89 30.59 16.22 0.09
CA THR A 89 30.80 17.43 -0.71
C THR A 89 31.78 18.37 -0.01
N THR A 90 33.04 17.95 0.11
CA THR A 90 34.18 18.80 0.45
C THR A 90 35.39 18.25 -0.28
N LYS A 91 35.74 18.86 -1.43
CA LYS A 91 37.08 18.96 -2.07
C LYS A 91 37.01 19.06 -3.61
N VAL A 92 36.34 20.06 -4.18
CA VAL A 92 36.65 20.50 -5.57
C VAL A 92 36.56 22.04 -5.72
N SER A 93 36.77 22.80 -4.64
CA SER A 93 36.93 24.26 -4.77
C SER A 93 38.12 24.74 -3.94
N ALA A 94 39.29 24.27 -4.33
CA ALA A 94 40.60 24.85 -4.01
C ALA A 94 41.62 24.18 -4.92
N ASN A 95 41.83 24.77 -6.11
CA ASN A 95 43.11 24.91 -6.82
C ASN A 95 42.87 25.70 -8.11
#